data_AF-A0A7C3QGR1-F1
#
_entry.id   AF-A0A7C3QGR1-F1
#
_cell.length_a   1.000
_cell.length_b   1.000
_cell.length_c   1.000
_cell.angle_alpha   90.00
_cell.angle_beta   90.00
_cell.angle_gamma   90.00
#
_symmetry.space_group_name_H-M   'P 1'
#
loop_
_entity.id
_entity.type
_entity.pdbx_description
1 polymer ?
#
loop_
_entity_poly.entity_id
_entity_poly.type
_entity_poly.pdbx_seq_one_letter_code
_entity_poly.pdbx_strand_id
1 'polypeptide(L)'
;MKKLILLVLTTTYIMAGMDGWSQDETEAEKAAKMEKERLCNVYTKKVDTYKKTMRNDELAQATLANYVRLQGKYCEDIQKDQNTSK
;
A
#
# COMPACT_ATOMS: atom_id res chain seq x y z
N MET A 1 50.42 -11.49 -43.93
CA MET A 1 50.75 -11.97 -42.57
C MET A 1 49.55 -11.76 -41.66
N LYS A 2 49.27 -12.77 -40.84
CA LYS A 2 48.23 -12.86 -39.81
C LYS A 2 48.14 -11.59 -38.96
N LYS A 3 46.93 -11.05 -38.77
CA LYS A 3 46.29 -10.89 -37.44
C LYS A 3 44.77 -10.96 -37.62
N LEU A 4 44.30 -12.19 -37.71
CA LEU A 4 42.97 -12.59 -37.31
C LEU A 4 42.81 -12.40 -35.79
N ILE A 5 41.58 -12.12 -35.37
CA ILE A 5 41.03 -12.23 -34.01
C ILE A 5 41.22 -10.99 -33.11
N LEU A 6 40.12 -10.25 -32.93
CA LEU A 6 39.47 -10.09 -31.63
C LEU A 6 38.05 -9.53 -31.84
N LEU A 7 37.23 -10.34 -32.49
CA LEU A 7 35.78 -10.26 -32.40
C LEU A 7 35.44 -10.93 -31.05
N VAL A 8 35.50 -10.14 -29.98
CA VAL A 8 34.88 -10.45 -28.67
C VAL A 8 33.46 -9.91 -28.82
N LEU A 9 32.45 -10.66 -29.27
CA LEU A 9 31.88 -11.86 -28.64
C LEU A 9 31.91 -11.72 -27.13
N THR A 10 30.96 -10.94 -26.62
CA THR A 10 29.74 -11.45 -25.98
C THR A 10 29.20 -10.23 -25.23
N THR A 11 28.09 -9.65 -25.71
CA THR A 11 26.84 -9.76 -24.95
C THR A 11 27.15 -9.80 -23.46
N THR A 12 27.31 -8.63 -22.84
CA THR A 12 27.11 -8.48 -21.41
C THR A 12 25.71 -8.94 -21.16
N TYR A 13 25.60 -10.23 -20.94
CA TYR A 13 24.43 -10.91 -20.50
C TYR A 13 23.95 -10.11 -19.30
N ILE A 14 22.82 -9.46 -19.53
CA ILE A 14 21.73 -9.35 -18.59
C ILE A 14 21.58 -10.76 -17.99
N MET A 15 22.32 -11.04 -16.94
CA MET A 15 22.20 -12.27 -16.20
C MET A 15 22.25 -11.94 -14.72
N ALA A 16 21.16 -12.38 -14.09
CA ALA A 16 21.05 -12.68 -12.67
C ALA A 16 21.00 -11.48 -11.72
N GLY A 17 19.96 -10.68 -11.89
CA GLY A 17 19.20 -10.10 -10.78
C GLY A 17 17.70 -10.29 -11.01
N MET A 18 17.33 -11.35 -11.74
CA MET A 18 15.96 -11.83 -11.94
C MET A 18 15.73 -13.07 -11.07
N ASP A 19 16.35 -13.08 -9.89
CA ASP A 19 16.06 -14.02 -8.81
C ASP A 19 15.20 -13.26 -7.79
N GLY A 20 13.89 -13.51 -7.81
CA GLY A 20 12.99 -13.02 -6.77
C GLY A 20 12.05 -11.90 -7.18
N TRP A 21 11.27 -12.09 -8.24
CA TRP A 21 9.91 -11.53 -8.33
C TRP A 21 8.95 -12.19 -7.32
N SER A 22 9.44 -12.52 -6.13
CA SER A 22 8.65 -12.74 -4.93
C SER A 22 8.96 -11.54 -4.06
N GLN A 23 8.10 -10.52 -4.15
CA GLN A 23 8.07 -9.39 -3.23
C GLN A 23 7.65 -9.95 -1.87
N ASP A 24 8.59 -10.59 -1.16
CA ASP A 24 8.37 -10.94 0.24
C ASP A 24 8.25 -9.62 0.99
N GLU A 25 7.00 -9.26 1.35
CA GLU A 25 6.71 -8.10 2.20
C GLU A 25 7.61 -8.19 3.44
N THR A 26 8.39 -7.15 3.68
CA THR A 26 9.21 -7.06 4.89
C THR A 26 8.30 -7.11 6.13
N GLU A 27 8.81 -7.58 7.27
CA GLU A 27 8.02 -7.57 8.52
C GLU A 27 7.51 -6.17 8.89
N ALA A 28 8.25 -5.12 8.51
CA ALA A 28 7.82 -3.73 8.66
C ALA A 28 6.62 -3.38 7.76
N GLU A 29 6.61 -3.85 6.52
CA GLU A 29 5.49 -3.66 5.57
C GLU A 29 4.25 -4.42 6.03
N LYS A 30 4.39 -5.67 6.48
CA LYS A 30 3.29 -6.44 7.08
C LYS A 30 2.71 -5.74 8.31
N ALA A 31 3.56 -5.25 9.20
CA ALA A 31 3.13 -4.51 10.39
C ALA A 31 2.38 -3.22 10.02
N ALA A 32 2.87 -2.47 9.02
CA ALA A 32 2.21 -1.27 8.53
C ALA A 32 0.83 -1.57 7.92
N LYS A 33 0.71 -2.67 7.17
CA LYS A 33 -0.55 -3.14 6.58
C LYS A 33 -1.56 -3.56 7.64
N MET A 34 -1.15 -4.36 8.63
CA MET A 34 -2.01 -4.75 9.75
C MET A 34 -2.48 -3.53 10.55
N GLU A 35 -1.59 -2.57 10.81
CA GLU A 35 -1.96 -1.36 11.54
C GLU A 35 -2.94 -0.50 10.74
N LYS A 36 -2.75 -0.40 9.42
CA LYS A 36 -3.68 0.29 8.52
C LYS A 36 -5.06 -0.36 8.50
N GLU A 37 -5.14 -1.68 8.42
CA GLU A 37 -6.42 -2.42 8.54
C GLU A 37 -7.09 -2.19 9.89
N ARG A 38 -6.31 -2.24 10.98
CA ARG A 38 -6.80 -1.94 12.33
C ARG A 38 -7.38 -0.52 12.41
N LEU A 39 -6.68 0.46 11.84
CA LEU A 39 -7.12 1.86 11.82
C LEU A 39 -8.37 2.05 10.95
N CYS A 40 -8.46 1.40 9.79
CA CYS A 40 -9.66 1.40 8.96
C CYS A 40 -10.89 0.90 9.77
N ASN A 41 -10.74 -0.20 10.50
CA ASN A 41 -11.80 -0.73 11.36
C ASN A 41 -12.19 0.23 12.49
N VAL A 42 -11.20 0.86 13.14
CA VAL A 42 -11.44 1.84 14.21
C VAL A 42 -12.22 3.05 13.69
N TYR A 43 -11.82 3.62 12.56
CA TYR A 43 -12.48 4.81 12.02
C TYR A 43 -13.85 4.50 11.43
N THR A 44 -14.04 3.31 10.85
CA THR A 44 -15.37 2.83 10.44
C THR A 44 -16.32 2.78 11.63
N LYS A 45 -15.91 2.15 12.74
CA LYS A 45 -16.72 2.12 13.97
C LYS A 45 -16.97 3.52 14.52
N LYS A 46 -15.98 4.42 14.50
CA LYS A 46 -16.16 5.80 14.95
C LYS A 46 -17.20 6.55 14.13
N VAL A 47 -17.17 6.43 12.81
CA VAL A 47 -18.17 7.04 11.93
C VAL A 47 -19.57 6.51 12.27
N ASP A 48 -19.72 5.18 12.36
CA ASP A 48 -21.03 4.55 12.62
C ASP A 48 -21.59 4.89 14.00
N THR A 49 -20.75 4.85 15.03
CA THR A 49 -21.17 5.20 16.40
C THR A 49 -21.47 6.69 16.52
N TYR A 50 -20.63 7.55 15.94
CA TYR A 50 -20.81 8.99 16.07
C TYR A 50 -22.06 9.48 15.34
N LYS A 51 -22.37 8.95 14.14
CA LYS A 51 -23.62 9.26 13.42
C LYS A 51 -24.88 8.98 14.25
N LYS A 52 -24.85 7.99 15.16
CA LYS A 52 -25.99 7.61 16.00
C LYS A 52 -26.22 8.56 17.17
N THR A 53 -25.18 9.24 17.65
CA THR A 53 -25.22 10.02 18.89
C THR A 53 -24.88 11.49 18.70
N MET A 54 -24.45 11.91 17.51
CA MET A 54 -24.05 13.28 17.25
C MET A 54 -25.23 14.24 17.35
N ARG A 55 -24.93 15.45 17.83
CA ARG A 55 -25.87 16.57 17.82
C ARG A 55 -26.01 17.12 16.40
N ASN A 56 -27.09 17.86 16.15
CA ASN A 56 -27.29 18.55 14.87
C ASN A 56 -26.71 19.97 14.93
N ASP A 57 -25.39 20.08 15.03
CA ASP A 57 -24.66 21.36 15.03
C ASP A 57 -23.43 21.29 14.12
N GLU A 58 -22.91 22.46 13.72
CA GLU A 58 -21.79 22.56 12.78
C GLU A 58 -20.52 21.88 13.30
N LEU A 59 -20.26 21.94 14.61
CA LEU A 59 -19.09 21.31 15.23
C LEU A 59 -19.19 19.78 15.14
N ALA A 60 -20.38 19.23 15.36
CA ALA A 60 -20.65 17.82 15.22
C ALA A 60 -20.51 17.36 13.75
N GLN A 61 -21.00 18.16 12.80
CA GLN A 61 -20.81 17.88 11.37
C GLN A 61 -19.34 17.91 10.96
N ALA A 62 -18.56 18.89 11.43
CA ALA A 62 -17.13 18.97 11.18
C ALA A 62 -16.37 17.78 11.79
N THR A 63 -16.77 17.34 12.98
CA THR A 63 -16.21 16.15 13.64
C THR A 63 -16.48 14.90 12.82
N LEU A 64 -17.71 14.72 12.34
CA LEU A 64 -18.07 13.61 11.46
C LEU A 64 -17.25 13.63 10.16
N ALA A 65 -17.11 14.80 9.53
CA ALA A 65 -16.31 14.95 8.31
C ALA A 65 -14.85 14.54 8.52
N ASN A 66 -14.25 14.87 9.67
CA ASN A 66 -12.90 14.44 9.99
C ASN A 66 -12.80 12.92 10.17
N TYR A 67 -13.78 12.27 10.80
CA TYR A 67 -13.80 10.81 10.93
C TYR A 67 -13.96 10.11 9.58
N VAL A 68 -14.82 10.61 8.69
CA VAL A 68 -14.99 10.09 7.33
C VAL A 68 -13.70 10.27 6.53
N ARG A 69 -13.03 11.43 6.62
CA ARG A 69 -11.74 11.66 5.96
C ARG A 69 -10.67 10.67 6.43
N LEU A 70 -10.59 10.40 7.73
CA LEU A 70 -9.63 9.44 8.30
C LEU A 70 -9.98 7.99 7.94
N GLN A 71 -11.27 7.65 7.88
CA GLN A 71 -11.72 6.37 7.36
C GLN A 71 -11.26 6.18 5.92
N GLY A 72 -11.52 7.14 5.03
CA GLY A 72 -11.06 7.09 3.63
C GLY A 72 -9.55 6.89 3.52
N LYS A 73 -8.75 7.69 4.27
CA LYS A 73 -7.28 7.60 4.29
C LYS A 73 -6.77 6.18 4.59
N TYR A 74 -7.36 5.48 5.57
CA TYR A 74 -6.87 4.17 5.98
C TYR A 74 -7.53 3.01 5.21
N CYS A 75 -8.75 3.20 4.68
CA CYS A 75 -9.52 2.14 4.02
C CYS A 75 -9.34 2.08 2.49
N GLU A 76 -9.20 3.22 1.79
CA GLU A 76 -9.06 3.24 0.31
C GLU A 76 -7.81 2.49 -0.18
N ASP A 77 -6.84 2.47 0.70
CA ASP A 77 -5.47 2.19 0.40
C ASP A 77 -5.21 0.69 0.69
N ILE A 78 -6.16 -0.03 1.29
CA ILE A 78 -6.21 -1.50 1.44
C ILE A 78 -6.58 -2.19 0.11
N GLN A 79 -7.32 -1.50 -0.78
CA GLN A 79 -7.79 -2.08 -2.05
C GLN A 79 -6.73 -2.08 -3.16
N LYS A 80 -5.75 -1.17 -3.12
CA LYS A 80 -4.65 -1.13 -4.10
C LYS A 80 -3.67 -2.29 -3.90
N ASP A 81 -3.42 -2.66 -2.65
CA ASP A 81 -2.46 -3.71 -2.31
C ASP A 81 -2.97 -5.12 -2.67
N GLN A 82 -4.29 -5.31 -2.84
CA GLN A 82 -4.87 -6.60 -3.27
C GLN A 82 -4.98 -6.79 -4.78
N ASN A 83 -4.81 -5.73 -5.59
CA ASN A 83 -4.91 -5.80 -7.05
C ASN A 83 -3.55 -5.87 -7.77
N THR A 84 -2.44 -5.80 -7.04
CA THR A 84 -1.08 -5.88 -7.61
C THR A 84 -0.46 -7.27 -7.42
N SER A 85 -1.25 -8.25 -6.94
CA SER A 85 -0.85 -9.64 -6.72
C SER A 85 -1.69 -10.62 -7.57
N LYS A 86 -1.90 -10.27 -8.84
CA LYS A 86 -2.52 -11.14 -9.86
C LYS A 86 -1.68 -11.17 -11.12
#